data_AF-A0A533V515-F1
#
_entry.id   AF-A0A533V515-F1
#
_cell.length_a   1.000
_cell.length_b   1.000
_cell.length_c   1.000
_cell.angle_alpha   90.00
_cell.angle_beta   90.00
_cell.angle_gamma   90.00
#
_symmetry.space_group_name_H-M   'P 1'
#
loop_
_entity.id
_entity.type
_entity.pdbx_description
1 polymer ?
#
loop_
_entity_poly.entity_id
_entity_poly.type
_entity_poly.pdbx_seq_one_letter_code
_entity_poly.pdbx_strand_id
1 'polypeptide(L)'
;MTGSTLIHKPVVPSNIKKLVHDLVDKKYRFSFLPKKVIYMNNGIEYYYIEVKGTDSSKFIINAYGSEALDLFEEVHRCVICGRPVCGRNGNTNLIAYDTDEKRNLFVDPCCINLLKKFEIAYGKEFFVP
;
A
#
# COMPACT_ATOMS: atom_id res chain seq x y z
N MET A 1 -15.57 -46.11 -2.44
CA MET A 1 -15.37 -44.98 -3.37
C MET A 1 -14.78 -43.82 -2.59
N THR A 2 -13.56 -43.45 -2.91
CA THR A 2 -12.70 -42.46 -2.24
C THR A 2 -13.23 -41.05 -2.47
N GLY A 3 -13.73 -40.41 -1.41
CA GLY A 3 -14.04 -38.99 -1.42
C GLY A 3 -12.74 -38.18 -1.31
N SER A 4 -12.35 -37.52 -2.39
CA SER A 4 -11.32 -36.47 -2.35
C SER A 4 -11.99 -35.13 -2.52
N THR A 5 -12.34 -34.51 -1.40
CA THR A 5 -12.72 -33.09 -1.38
C THR A 5 -11.43 -32.29 -1.54
N LEU A 6 -11.15 -31.84 -2.76
CA LEU A 6 -10.11 -30.83 -3.01
C LEU A 6 -10.57 -29.52 -2.39
N ILE A 7 -10.25 -29.34 -1.11
CA ILE A 7 -10.35 -28.04 -0.44
C ILE A 7 -9.21 -27.20 -1.03
N HIS A 8 -9.51 -26.43 -2.08
CA HIS A 8 -8.67 -25.33 -2.50
C HIS A 8 -8.65 -24.32 -1.34
N LYS A 9 -7.72 -24.52 -0.40
CA LYS A 9 -7.42 -23.50 0.61
C LYS A 9 -6.88 -22.29 -0.17
N PRO A 10 -7.50 -21.11 -0.05
CA PRO A 10 -6.88 -19.91 -0.58
C PRO A 10 -5.50 -19.80 0.08
N VAL A 11 -4.45 -19.70 -0.74
CA VAL A 11 -3.09 -19.46 -0.24
C VAL A 11 -3.11 -18.08 0.38
N VAL A 12 -3.30 -18.01 1.70
CA VAL A 12 -3.06 -16.78 2.44
C VAL A 12 -1.59 -16.43 2.18
N PRO A 13 -1.29 -15.24 1.65
CA PRO A 13 0.09 -14.86 1.38
C PRO A 13 0.91 -15.01 2.67
N SER A 14 2.10 -15.60 2.53
CA SER A 14 2.97 -15.97 3.65
C SER A 14 3.54 -14.79 4.43
N ASN A 15 3.40 -13.57 3.89
CA ASN A 15 3.72 -12.31 4.57
C ASN A 15 2.90 -11.15 3.98
N ILE A 16 2.79 -10.06 4.76
CA ILE A 16 1.97 -8.90 4.39
C ILE A 16 2.48 -8.15 3.16
N LYS A 17 3.79 -8.18 2.88
CA LYS A 17 4.37 -7.54 1.68
C LYS A 17 3.85 -8.19 0.40
N LYS A 18 3.81 -9.52 0.36
CA LYS A 18 3.25 -10.27 -0.76
C LYS A 18 1.76 -9.97 -0.95
N LEU A 19 0.99 -9.84 0.13
CA LEU A 19 -0.42 -9.43 0.05
C LEU A 19 -0.57 -8.07 -0.64
N VAL A 20 0.24 -7.08 -0.26
CA VAL A 20 0.20 -5.74 -0.87
C VAL A 20 0.52 -5.81 -2.36
N HIS A 21 1.55 -6.55 -2.77
CA HIS A 21 1.87 -6.75 -4.18
C HIS A 21 0.73 -7.44 -4.95
N ASP A 22 0.18 -8.54 -4.41
CA ASP A 22 -0.92 -9.27 -5.05
C ASP A 22 -2.16 -8.38 -5.24
N LEU A 23 -2.43 -7.45 -4.31
CA LEU A 23 -3.52 -6.47 -4.43
C LEU A 23 -3.26 -5.46 -5.54
N VAL A 24 -2.04 -4.93 -5.63
CA VAL A 24 -1.65 -3.98 -6.67
C VAL A 24 -1.75 -4.65 -8.06
N ASP A 25 -1.24 -5.87 -8.20
CA ASP A 25 -1.28 -6.64 -9.44
C ASP A 25 -2.72 -6.94 -9.89
N LYS A 26 -3.62 -7.20 -8.93
CA LYS A 26 -5.06 -7.38 -9.17
C LYS A 26 -5.84 -6.08 -9.32
N LYS A 27 -5.16 -4.94 -9.42
CA LYS A 27 -5.75 -3.60 -9.58
C LYS A 27 -6.68 -3.15 -8.43
N TYR A 28 -6.50 -3.70 -7.23
CA TYR A 28 -7.12 -3.13 -6.03
C TYR A 28 -6.49 -1.77 -5.74
N ARG A 29 -7.27 -0.89 -5.09
CA ARG A 29 -6.84 0.48 -4.75
C ARG A 29 -6.87 0.65 -3.24
N PHE A 30 -5.84 1.28 -2.69
CA PHE A 30 -5.83 1.70 -1.29
C PHE A 30 -6.65 2.99 -1.16
N SER A 31 -7.83 2.91 -0.56
CA SER A 31 -8.75 4.05 -0.40
C SER A 31 -8.43 4.89 0.82
N PHE A 32 -7.75 4.32 1.82
CA PHE A 32 -7.31 5.02 3.01
C PHE A 32 -5.97 4.48 3.50
N LEU A 33 -5.03 5.39 3.76
CA LEU A 33 -3.68 5.11 4.24
C LEU A 33 -3.34 6.07 5.39
N PRO A 34 -3.30 5.62 6.65
CA PRO A 34 -2.83 6.47 7.74
C PRO A 34 -1.37 6.90 7.56
N LYS A 35 -1.07 8.17 7.81
CA LYS A 35 0.29 8.73 7.62
C LYS A 35 1.30 8.31 8.70
N LYS A 36 0.88 7.51 9.68
CA LYS A 36 1.71 7.06 10.80
C LYS A 36 1.22 5.72 11.35
N VAL A 37 2.16 4.97 11.93
CA VAL A 37 1.89 3.77 12.72
C VAL A 37 1.28 4.19 14.06
N ILE A 38 0.26 3.44 14.51
CA ILE A 38 -0.44 3.65 15.76
C ILE A 38 0.23 2.80 16.82
N TYR A 39 0.46 3.34 18.02
CA TYR A 39 0.97 2.57 19.16
C TYR A 39 -0.19 2.33 20.12
N MET A 40 -0.51 1.06 20.36
CA MET A 40 -1.54 0.67 21.31
C MET A 40 -1.07 0.87 22.76
N ASN A 41 -1.99 0.90 23.73
CA ASN A 41 -1.67 1.12 25.15
C ASN A 41 -0.70 0.07 25.74
N ASN A 42 -0.62 -1.11 25.13
CA ASN A 42 0.31 -2.18 25.51
C ASN A 42 1.68 -2.08 24.79
N GLY A 43 1.93 -0.98 24.05
CA GLY A 43 3.16 -0.75 23.30
C GLY A 43 3.24 -1.45 21.95
N ILE A 44 2.22 -2.24 21.56
CA ILE A 44 2.21 -2.95 20.28
C ILE A 44 1.92 -1.98 19.14
N GLU A 45 2.74 -2.03 18.09
CA GLU A 45 2.48 -1.30 16.85
C GLU A 45 1.23 -1.85 16.16
N TYR A 46 0.42 -0.95 15.64
CA TYR A 46 -0.79 -1.24 14.91
C TYR A 46 -0.86 -0.37 13.66
N TYR A 47 -1.24 -0.98 12.55
CA TYR A 47 -1.45 -0.25 11.31
C TYR A 47 -2.57 -0.91 10.51
N TYR A 48 -3.34 -0.08 9.81
CA TYR A 48 -4.44 -0.57 8.98
C TYR A 48 -4.56 0.25 7.71
N ILE A 49 -5.12 -0.37 6.68
CA ILE A 49 -5.45 0.26 5.41
C ILE A 49 -6.86 -0.12 4.99
N GLU A 50 -7.51 0.75 4.22
CA GLU A 50 -8.72 0.38 3.50
C GLU A 50 -8.40 0.08 2.05
N VAL A 51 -8.97 -1.01 1.55
CA VAL A 51 -8.77 -1.50 0.19
C VAL A 51 -10.12 -1.55 -0.52
N LYS A 52 -10.15 -1.05 -1.76
CA LYS A 52 -11.30 -1.11 -2.66
C LYS A 52 -10.98 -1.93 -3.90
N GLY A 53 -11.79 -2.95 -4.17
CA GLY A 53 -11.69 -3.77 -5.38
C GLY A 53 -12.38 -3.16 -6.60
N THR A 54 -12.09 -3.74 -7.76
CA THR A 54 -12.70 -3.38 -9.04
C THR A 54 -14.18 -3.74 -9.10
N ASP A 55 -14.58 -4.77 -8.35
CA ASP A 55 -15.95 -5.24 -8.13
C ASP A 55 -16.72 -4.42 -7.08
N SER A 56 -16.19 -3.25 -6.69
CA SER A 56 -16.70 -2.42 -5.59
C SER A 56 -16.63 -3.05 -4.20
N SER A 57 -15.97 -4.20 -4.04
CA SER A 57 -15.66 -4.75 -2.73
C SER A 57 -14.83 -3.75 -1.91
N LYS A 58 -15.05 -3.72 -0.60
CA LYS A 58 -14.28 -2.92 0.34
C LYS A 58 -13.94 -3.76 1.55
N PHE A 59 -12.69 -3.72 1.98
CA PHE A 59 -12.24 -4.42 3.17
C PHE A 59 -11.07 -3.70 3.82
N ILE A 60 -10.82 -4.03 5.07
CA ILE A 60 -9.73 -3.48 5.87
C ILE A 60 -8.67 -4.57 6.03
N ILE A 61 -7.41 -4.18 5.87
CA ILE A 61 -6.27 -5.01 6.27
C ILE A 61 -5.70 -4.40 7.54
N ASN A 62 -5.63 -5.21 8.59
CA ASN A 62 -5.05 -4.86 9.87
C ASN A 62 -3.76 -5.63 10.07
N ALA A 63 -2.76 -4.99 10.66
CA ALA A 63 -1.48 -5.59 10.99
C ALA A 63 -1.00 -5.11 12.36
N TYR A 64 -0.23 -5.97 13.03
CA TYR A 64 0.23 -5.74 14.40
C TYR A 64 1.73 -6.04 14.53
N GLY A 65 2.40 -5.38 15.48
CA GLY A 65 3.83 -5.54 15.74
C GLY A 65 4.67 -5.28 14.49
N SER A 66 5.59 -6.18 14.17
CA SER A 66 6.46 -6.06 13.00
C SER A 66 5.69 -6.01 11.67
N GLU A 67 4.54 -6.70 11.57
CA GLU A 67 3.73 -6.66 10.34
C GLU A 67 3.08 -5.29 10.13
N ALA A 68 2.79 -4.54 11.20
CA ALA A 68 2.28 -3.17 11.09
C ALA A 68 3.30 -2.26 10.40
N LEU A 69 4.58 -2.40 10.77
CA LEU A 69 5.67 -1.67 10.14
C LEU A 69 5.87 -2.09 8.68
N ASP A 70 5.87 -3.41 8.42
CA ASP A 70 5.99 -3.92 7.06
C ASP A 70 4.85 -3.45 6.15
N LEU A 71 3.60 -3.46 6.64
CA LEU A 71 2.45 -2.94 5.90
C LEU A 71 2.60 -1.44 5.64
N PHE A 72 2.99 -0.67 6.66
CA PHE A 72 3.20 0.77 6.54
C PHE A 72 4.26 1.10 5.49
N GLU A 73 5.43 0.47 5.56
CA GLU A 73 6.53 0.71 4.60
C GLU A 73 6.13 0.33 3.17
N GLU A 74 5.43 -0.79 3.01
CA GLU A 74 5.09 -1.35 1.70
C GLU A 74 4.06 -0.50 0.94
N VAL A 75 3.03 -0.01 1.63
CA VAL A 75 1.98 0.84 1.00
C VAL A 75 2.43 2.28 0.77
N HIS A 76 3.57 2.67 1.35
CA HIS A 76 4.17 4.00 1.21
C HIS A 76 5.46 3.98 0.38
N ARG A 77 5.60 3.00 -0.52
CA ARG A 77 6.73 2.96 -1.45
C ARG A 77 6.59 4.01 -2.54
N CYS A 78 7.75 4.50 -2.99
CA CYS A 78 7.80 5.46 -4.06
C CYS A 78 7.29 4.82 -5.35
N VAL A 79 6.30 5.44 -5.98
CA VAL A 79 5.72 4.95 -7.25
C VAL A 79 6.74 4.90 -8.39
N ILE A 80 7.83 5.66 -8.31
CA ILE A 80 8.86 5.75 -9.35
C ILE A 80 9.99 4.73 -9.13
N CYS A 81 10.56 4.67 -7.93
CA CYS A 81 11.76 3.85 -7.68
C CYS A 81 11.51 2.64 -6.76
N GLY A 82 10.31 2.50 -6.22
CA GLY A 82 9.94 1.40 -5.31
C GLY A 82 10.66 1.43 -3.96
N ARG A 83 11.38 2.50 -3.61
CA ARG A 83 11.99 2.63 -2.28
C ARG A 83 10.92 3.03 -1.26
N PRO A 84 10.94 2.50 -0.03
CA PRO A 84 10.05 2.98 1.02
C PRO A 84 10.34 4.47 1.30
N VAL A 85 9.29 5.31 1.23
CA VAL A 85 9.40 6.77 1.44
C VAL A 85 9.34 7.12 2.93
N CYS A 86 8.93 6.16 3.75
CA CYS A 86 8.86 6.27 5.20
C CYS A 86 9.78 5.26 5.89
N GLY A 87 10.45 5.70 6.95
CA GLY A 87 11.23 4.84 7.84
C GLY A 87 10.80 5.01 9.29
N ARG A 88 11.26 4.09 10.17
CA ARG A 88 10.92 3.96 11.61
C ARG A 88 10.95 5.23 12.45
N ASN A 89 11.63 6.28 12.01
CA ASN A 89 11.83 7.50 12.78
C ASN A 89 11.00 8.62 12.14
N GLY A 90 10.00 9.13 12.85
CA GLY A 90 8.91 10.01 12.39
C GLY A 90 9.27 11.37 11.75
N ASN A 91 10.46 11.53 11.18
CA ASN A 91 10.81 12.58 10.23
C ASN A 91 10.67 12.04 8.81
N THR A 92 9.43 11.97 8.32
CA THR A 92 9.18 11.60 6.93
C THR A 92 8.67 12.83 6.20
N ASN A 93 9.51 13.38 5.32
CA ASN A 93 9.08 14.32 4.28
C ASN A 93 8.23 13.53 3.27
N LEU A 94 7.04 13.11 3.70
CA LEU A 94 6.04 12.46 2.85
C LEU A 94 5.51 13.53 1.90
N ILE A 95 6.02 13.52 0.68
CA ILE A 95 5.38 14.24 -0.41
C ILE A 95 4.25 13.32 -0.89
N ALA A 96 3.10 13.45 -0.22
CA ALA A 96 1.85 12.92 -0.73
C ALA A 96 1.51 13.70 -1.99
N TYR A 97 1.45 12.99 -3.11
CA TYR A 97 1.09 13.58 -4.39
C TYR A 97 -0.40 13.26 -4.63
N ASP A 98 -1.25 14.25 -4.36
CA ASP A 98 -2.70 14.13 -4.49
C ASP A 98 -3.10 14.30 -5.98
N THR A 99 -3.18 13.19 -6.71
CA THR A 99 -3.58 13.14 -8.13
C THR A 99 -5.09 13.15 -8.31
N ASP A 100 -5.82 14.04 -7.65
CA ASP A 100 -7.27 14.00 -7.42
C ASP A 100 -7.67 13.02 -6.31
N GLU A 101 -8.80 13.34 -5.65
CA GLU A 101 -9.35 12.86 -4.36
C GLU A 101 -9.43 11.34 -4.10
N LYS A 102 -8.85 10.50 -4.95
CA LYS A 102 -9.08 9.06 -4.99
C LYS A 102 -7.83 8.21 -4.75
N ARG A 103 -6.61 8.76 -4.67
CA ARG A 103 -5.39 7.99 -4.36
C ARG A 103 -4.31 8.81 -3.65
N ASN A 104 -3.71 8.21 -2.64
CA ASN A 104 -2.47 8.71 -2.03
C ASN A 104 -1.28 8.08 -2.77
N LEU A 105 -0.61 8.84 -3.65
CA LEU A 105 0.68 8.42 -4.23
C LEU A 105 1.82 8.98 -3.39
N PHE A 106 2.87 8.18 -3.19
CA PHE A 106 4.06 8.58 -2.46
C PHE A 106 5.25 8.64 -3.41
N VAL A 107 6.04 9.71 -3.29
CA VAL A 107 7.20 9.92 -4.14
C VAL A 107 8.39 10.32 -3.28
N ASP A 108 9.49 9.60 -3.47
CA ASP A 108 10.77 9.94 -2.87
C ASP A 108 11.25 11.32 -3.37
N PRO A 109 11.83 12.19 -2.52
CA PRO A 109 12.31 13.51 -2.92
C PRO A 109 13.25 13.49 -4.13
N CYS A 110 14.09 12.45 -4.30
CA CYS A 110 14.97 12.31 -5.45
C CYS A 110 14.22 11.98 -6.75
N CYS A 111 12.99 11.48 -6.66
CA CYS A 111 12.16 11.07 -7.79
C CYS A 111 11.15 12.14 -8.23
N ILE A 112 10.96 13.22 -7.47
CA ILE A 112 9.90 14.22 -7.74
C ILE A 112 10.06 14.90 -9.10
N ASN A 113 11.29 15.22 -9.50
CA ASN A 113 11.54 15.87 -10.78
C ASN A 113 11.22 14.93 -11.95
N LEU A 114 11.41 13.63 -11.77
CA LEU A 114 11.08 12.63 -12.77
C LEU A 114 9.55 12.43 -12.85
N LEU A 115 8.85 12.38 -11.71
CA LEU A 115 7.39 12.38 -11.65
C LEU A 115 6.79 13.56 -12.43
N LYS A 116 7.29 14.78 -12.18
CA LYS A 116 6.82 16.00 -12.88
C LYS A 116 7.04 15.92 -14.39
N LYS A 117 8.16 15.37 -14.84
CA LYS A 117 8.42 15.17 -16.28
C LYS A 117 7.43 14.19 -16.90
N PHE A 118 7.12 13.10 -16.20
CA PHE A 118 6.10 12.14 -16.63
C PHE A 118 4.71 12.78 -16.70
N GLU A 119 4.31 13.55 -15.69
CA GLU A 119 3.04 14.27 -15.69
C GLU A 119 2.94 15.25 -16.87
N ILE A 120 4.01 16.01 -17.15
CA ILE A 120 4.04 16.95 -18.29
C ILE A 120 3.91 16.21 -19.63
N ALA A 121 4.59 15.06 -19.77
CA ALA A 121 4.65 14.33 -21.03
C ALA A 121 3.39 13.50 -21.32
N TYR A 122 2.78 12.93 -20.28
CA TYR A 122 1.73 11.91 -20.42
C TYR A 122 0.42 12.26 -19.71
N GLY A 123 0.34 13.41 -19.04
CA GLY A 123 -0.80 13.79 -18.22
C GLY A 123 -0.82 13.08 -16.86
N LYS A 124 -1.77 13.47 -16.01
CA LYS A 124 -1.94 12.89 -14.66
C LYS A 124 -2.47 11.45 -14.72
N GLU A 125 -3.18 11.12 -15.80
CA GLU A 125 -3.73 9.81 -16.11
C GLU A 125 -2.67 8.72 -16.28
N PHE A 126 -1.41 9.07 -16.55
CA PHE A 126 -0.32 8.10 -16.67
C PHE A 126 -0.12 7.25 -15.40
N PHE A 127 -0.40 7.83 -14.24
CA PHE A 127 -0.28 7.16 -12.94
C PHE A 127 -1.56 6.38 -12.55
N VAL A 128 -2.51 6.26 -13.49
CA VAL A 128 -3.76 5.52 -13.33
C VAL A 128 -3.69 4.17 -14.07
N PRO A 129 -3.53 3.03 -13.39
CA PRO A 129 -3.70 1.70 -13.98
C PRO A 129 -5.16 1.31 -14.23
#